data_AF-A0A6N7PMG2-F1
#
_entry.id   AF-A0A6N7PMG2-F1
#
_cell.length_a   1.000
_cell.length_b   1.000
_cell.length_c   1.000
_cell.angle_alpha   90.00
_cell.angle_beta   90.00
_cell.angle_gamma   90.00
#
_symmetry.space_group_name_H-M   'P 1'
#
loop_
_entity.id
_entity.type
_entity.pdbx_description
1 polymer ?
#
loop_
_entity_poly.entity_id
_entity_poly.type
_entity_poly.pdbx_seq_one_letter_code
_entity_poly.pdbx_strand_id
1 'polypeptide(L)'
;MVTRVISPFFAVEPGGRGRSSSRGDQSPPSGVTRSGRGEREEGEMGFVLESGDAAGPLPCRLVLGFREALSAAEDPSVVMPARLVIVEPDVTTDDWLARWSEDDQQVRRTVTICRTHDGTKVTAVVTIASYGRGTATSLAVESVTLPQRRRIVRSGVHPKSFLDAVLSRVRSQSTSGQVAASLEPQDPSPSA
;
A
#
# COMPACT_ATOMS: atom_id res chain seq x y z
N MET A 1 1.23 -4.63 -66.10
CA MET A 1 2.67 -4.67 -66.39
C MET A 1 3.39 -5.14 -65.14
N VAL A 2 4.15 -6.21 -65.29
CA VAL A 2 4.81 -6.99 -64.24
C VAL A 2 6.27 -6.56 -64.20
N THR A 3 6.80 -6.27 -63.02
CA THR A 3 8.26 -6.22 -62.86
C THR A 3 8.66 -6.89 -61.55
N ARG A 4 9.03 -8.17 -61.68
CA ARG A 4 9.87 -8.92 -60.75
C ARG A 4 11.31 -8.44 -60.90
N VAL A 5 12.03 -8.29 -59.79
CA VAL A 5 13.50 -8.20 -59.75
C VAL A 5 13.92 -9.10 -58.59
N ILE A 6 14.24 -10.38 -58.86
CA ILE A 6 15.57 -10.93 -59.18
C ILE A 6 16.51 -10.88 -57.97
N SER A 7 16.60 -12.02 -57.29
CA SER A 7 17.72 -12.44 -56.45
C SER A 7 18.99 -12.59 -57.28
N PRO A 8 20.16 -12.56 -56.63
CA PRO A 8 21.20 -13.53 -56.95
C PRO A 8 21.67 -14.32 -55.73
N PHE A 9 22.33 -15.40 -56.09
CA PHE A 9 22.63 -16.65 -55.40
C PHE A 9 24.13 -16.68 -55.00
N PHE A 10 24.49 -17.68 -54.19
CA PHE A 10 25.85 -18.10 -53.74
C PHE A 10 26.45 -17.32 -52.54
N ALA A 11 26.99 -17.96 -51.50
CA ALA A 11 27.73 -19.23 -51.47
C ALA A 11 27.45 -20.10 -50.23
N VAL A 12 27.41 -21.41 -50.47
CA VAL A 12 27.57 -22.48 -49.48
C VAL A 12 29.06 -22.84 -49.45
N GLU A 13 29.64 -22.93 -48.25
CA GLU A 13 30.82 -23.76 -47.97
C GLU A 13 30.59 -24.47 -46.62
N PRO A 14 30.98 -25.77 -46.50
CA PRO A 14 30.61 -26.60 -45.36
C PRO A 14 31.73 -26.75 -44.32
N GLY A 15 31.34 -27.10 -43.09
CA GLY A 15 32.19 -27.92 -42.22
C GLY A 15 33.09 -27.18 -41.25
N GLY A 16 32.56 -26.92 -40.04
CA GLY A 16 33.37 -26.57 -38.88
C GLY A 16 32.69 -27.07 -37.61
N ARG A 17 33.10 -28.25 -37.11
CA ARG A 17 32.67 -28.79 -35.81
C ARG A 17 33.22 -27.90 -34.69
N GLY A 18 32.42 -26.92 -34.27
CA GLY A 18 32.66 -26.12 -33.06
C GLY A 18 31.70 -26.55 -31.96
N ARG A 19 32.24 -27.07 -30.85
CA ARG A 19 31.50 -27.36 -29.62
C ARG A 19 30.94 -26.05 -29.04
N SER A 20 29.62 -25.89 -29.05
CA SER A 20 28.94 -24.80 -28.34
C SER A 20 28.72 -25.20 -26.88
N SER A 21 29.63 -24.77 -26.01
CA SER A 21 29.42 -24.73 -24.57
C SER A 21 28.41 -23.64 -24.22
N SER A 22 27.33 -24.03 -23.54
CA SER A 22 26.58 -23.25 -22.54
C SER A 22 26.26 -21.78 -22.88
N ARG A 23 25.12 -21.55 -23.54
CA ARG A 23 24.42 -20.26 -23.51
C ARG A 23 23.00 -20.45 -22.98
N GLY A 24 22.78 -19.86 -21.81
CA GLY A 24 21.53 -19.46 -21.18
C GLY A 24 20.24 -20.05 -21.74
N ASP A 25 19.78 -21.11 -21.09
CA ASP A 25 18.38 -21.50 -21.07
C ASP A 25 17.63 -20.49 -20.17
N GLN A 26 17.34 -19.29 -20.70
CA GLN A 26 16.37 -18.38 -20.10
C GLN A 26 15.00 -18.72 -20.66
N SER A 27 14.46 -19.83 -20.16
CA SER A 27 13.02 -20.05 -20.18
C SER A 27 12.34 -18.89 -19.43
N PRO A 28 11.29 -18.25 -19.97
CA PRO A 28 10.49 -17.32 -19.18
C PRO A 28 9.82 -18.10 -18.04
N PRO A 29 9.64 -17.54 -16.83
CA PRO A 29 8.80 -18.16 -15.83
C PRO A 29 7.33 -18.06 -16.28
N SER A 30 6.94 -18.97 -17.16
CA SER A 30 5.54 -19.30 -17.42
C SER A 30 5.00 -20.05 -16.22
N GLY A 31 3.94 -19.52 -15.63
CA GLY A 31 3.15 -20.21 -14.62
C GLY A 31 3.19 -19.52 -13.27
N VAL A 32 2.52 -18.36 -13.18
CA VAL A 32 1.73 -18.12 -11.97
C VAL A 32 0.80 -19.33 -11.87
N THR A 33 1.11 -20.25 -10.97
CA THR A 33 0.23 -21.35 -10.60
C THR A 33 -1.06 -20.72 -10.11
N ARG A 34 -2.03 -20.59 -11.02
CA ARG A 34 -3.43 -20.30 -10.70
C ARG A 34 -3.87 -21.36 -9.72
N SER A 35 -3.88 -21.01 -8.43
CA SER A 35 -4.59 -21.75 -7.41
C SER A 35 -6.09 -21.49 -7.61
N GLY A 36 -6.61 -21.92 -8.77
CA GLY A 36 -7.91 -21.49 -9.30
C GLY A 36 -9.12 -22.05 -8.53
N ARG A 37 -8.89 -22.83 -7.47
CA ARG A 37 -9.98 -23.31 -6.62
C ARG A 37 -10.42 -22.26 -5.59
N GLY A 38 -9.47 -21.58 -4.96
CA GLY A 38 -9.78 -20.54 -3.97
C GLY A 38 -10.26 -19.24 -4.61
N GLU A 39 -9.68 -18.86 -5.75
CA GLU A 39 -10.02 -17.62 -6.47
C GLU A 39 -11.46 -17.64 -7.00
N ARG A 40 -11.95 -18.82 -7.41
CA ARG A 40 -13.31 -18.99 -7.94
C ARG A 40 -14.37 -18.88 -6.83
N GLU A 41 -14.07 -19.43 -5.65
CA GLU A 41 -14.95 -19.36 -4.48
C GLU A 41 -14.99 -17.93 -3.91
N GLU A 42 -13.86 -17.22 -3.90
CA GLU A 42 -13.82 -15.80 -3.53
C GLU A 42 -14.56 -14.88 -4.50
N GLY A 43 -14.59 -15.22 -5.79
CA GLY A 43 -15.31 -14.44 -6.80
C GLY A 43 -16.84 -14.45 -6.65
N GLU A 44 -17.40 -15.42 -5.94
CA GLU A 44 -18.84 -15.48 -5.66
C GLU A 44 -19.23 -14.67 -4.41
N MET A 45 -18.25 -14.33 -3.57
CA MET A 45 -18.49 -13.69 -2.28
C MET A 45 -18.67 -12.18 -2.36
N GLY A 46 -18.14 -11.53 -3.41
CA GLY A 46 -18.18 -10.08 -3.61
C GLY A 46 -17.32 -9.28 -2.63
N PHE A 47 -16.90 -8.08 -3.04
CA PHE A 47 -16.08 -7.18 -2.24
C PHE A 47 -16.55 -5.74 -2.35
N VAL A 48 -16.29 -4.97 -1.29
CA VAL A 48 -16.55 -3.54 -1.22
C VAL A 48 -15.31 -2.85 -0.70
N LEU A 49 -14.86 -1.81 -1.40
CA LEU A 49 -13.78 -0.92 -0.98
C LEU A 49 -14.38 0.33 -0.34
N GLU A 50 -13.77 0.79 0.75
CA GLU A 50 -14.09 2.04 1.43
C GLU A 50 -12.81 2.89 1.51
N SER A 51 -12.89 4.16 1.10
CA SER A 51 -11.79 5.10 1.18
C SER A 51 -12.31 6.46 1.64
N GLY A 52 -11.47 7.25 2.34
CA GLY A 52 -11.88 8.54 2.90
C GLY A 52 -12.20 9.62 1.87
N ASP A 53 -11.69 9.46 0.65
CA ASP A 53 -11.90 10.34 -0.52
C ASP A 53 -13.01 9.81 -1.47
N ALA A 54 -13.58 8.63 -1.18
CA ALA A 54 -14.68 8.09 -1.95
C ALA A 54 -16.01 8.66 -1.44
N ALA A 55 -16.93 8.95 -2.37
CA ALA A 55 -18.26 9.45 -2.04
C ALA A 55 -19.17 8.39 -1.38
N GLY A 56 -18.80 7.11 -1.50
CA GLY A 56 -19.54 5.98 -0.96
C GLY A 56 -18.77 4.67 -1.12
N PRO A 57 -19.41 3.54 -0.78
CA PRO A 57 -18.84 2.21 -0.98
C PRO A 57 -18.52 1.96 -2.46
N LEU A 58 -17.43 1.24 -2.74
CA LEU A 58 -16.91 0.96 -4.08
C LEU A 58 -16.91 -0.56 -4.34
N PRO A 59 -17.97 -1.10 -4.97
CA PRO A 59 -18.12 -2.53 -5.22
C PRO A 59 -17.15 -3.11 -6.26
N CYS A 60 -16.67 -4.32 -6.02
CA CYS A 60 -15.97 -5.13 -7.01
C CYS A 60 -16.27 -6.62 -6.81
N ARG A 61 -16.10 -7.43 -7.86
CA ARG A 61 -16.37 -8.87 -7.75
C ARG A 61 -15.38 -9.57 -6.83
N LEU A 62 -14.09 -9.26 -7.00
CA LEU A 62 -13.02 -10.01 -6.36
C LEU A 62 -11.79 -9.13 -6.10
N VAL A 63 -11.13 -9.37 -4.98
CA VAL A 63 -9.81 -8.82 -4.66
C VAL A 63 -8.81 -9.96 -4.46
N LEU A 64 -7.94 -10.20 -5.45
CA LEU A 64 -6.88 -11.20 -5.31
C LEU A 64 -5.83 -10.71 -4.30
N GLY A 65 -5.36 -11.61 -3.45
CA GLY A 65 -4.43 -11.31 -2.36
C GLY A 65 -5.12 -10.92 -1.05
N PHE A 66 -6.46 -10.87 -1.01
CA PHE A 66 -7.20 -10.49 0.20
C PHE A 66 -6.97 -11.44 1.36
N ARG A 67 -7.00 -12.75 1.12
CA ARG A 67 -6.78 -13.76 2.18
C ARG A 67 -5.37 -13.64 2.77
N GLU A 68 -4.37 -13.47 1.92
CA GLU A 68 -2.98 -13.25 2.34
C GLU A 68 -2.84 -11.96 3.15
N ALA A 69 -3.56 -10.89 2.74
CA ALA A 69 -3.60 -9.63 3.48
C ALA A 69 -4.30 -9.78 4.84
N LEU A 70 -5.37 -10.58 4.92
CA LEU A 70 -6.07 -10.88 6.16
C LEU A 70 -5.16 -11.64 7.13
N SER A 71 -4.49 -12.70 6.66
CA SER A 71 -3.55 -13.46 7.47
C SER A 71 -2.40 -12.59 8.00
N ALA A 72 -1.82 -11.74 7.15
CA ALA A 72 -0.77 -10.81 7.56
C ALA A 72 -1.26 -9.70 8.52
N ALA A 73 -2.54 -9.31 8.44
CA ALA A 73 -3.14 -8.36 9.38
C ALA A 73 -3.41 -8.99 10.76
N GLU A 74 -3.73 -10.28 10.80
CA GLU A 74 -3.94 -11.06 12.02
C GLU A 74 -2.61 -11.38 12.73
N ASP A 75 -1.62 -11.83 11.96
CA ASP A 75 -0.29 -12.21 12.42
C ASP A 75 0.82 -11.45 11.67
N PRO A 76 1.48 -10.46 12.32
CA PRO A 76 2.57 -9.69 11.71
C PRO A 76 3.83 -10.49 11.35
N SER A 77 3.95 -11.75 11.78
CA SER A 77 5.04 -12.64 11.38
C SER A 77 4.84 -13.24 9.99
N VAL A 78 3.60 -13.22 9.48
CA VAL A 78 3.26 -13.67 8.14
C VAL A 78 3.67 -12.61 7.12
N VAL A 79 4.23 -13.07 6.00
CA VAL A 79 4.65 -12.20 4.91
C VAL A 79 3.42 -11.52 4.29
N MET A 80 3.44 -10.20 4.28
CA MET A 80 2.41 -9.39 3.64
C MET A 80 2.43 -9.56 2.11
N PRO A 81 1.27 -9.65 1.44
CA PRO A 81 1.23 -9.70 -0.02
C PRO A 81 1.80 -8.40 -0.59
N ALA A 82 2.66 -8.51 -1.61
CA ALA A 82 3.24 -7.32 -2.26
C ALA A 82 2.19 -6.52 -3.05
N ARG A 83 1.13 -7.20 -3.53
CA ARG A 83 0.10 -6.63 -4.40
C ARG A 83 -1.27 -7.18 -4.09
N LEU A 84 -2.27 -6.32 -4.25
CA LEU A 84 -3.68 -6.68 -4.39
C LEU A 84 -4.11 -6.44 -5.83
N VAL A 85 -5.04 -7.24 -6.35
CA VAL A 85 -5.59 -7.05 -7.70
C VAL A 85 -7.11 -6.92 -7.61
N ILE A 86 -7.64 -5.81 -8.11
CA ILE A 86 -9.07 -5.59 -8.21
C ILE A 86 -9.56 -6.23 -9.50
N VAL A 87 -10.52 -7.15 -9.39
CA VAL A 87 -11.10 -7.89 -10.50
C VAL A 87 -12.56 -7.49 -10.65
N GLU A 88 -12.92 -7.09 -11.87
CA GLU A 88 -14.28 -6.63 -12.22
C GLU A 88 -14.78 -5.56 -11.24
N PRO A 89 -14.13 -4.39 -11.20
CA PRO A 89 -14.69 -3.23 -10.50
C PRO A 89 -16.02 -2.84 -11.16
N ASP A 90 -16.96 -2.38 -10.35
CA ASP A 90 -18.16 -1.73 -10.89
C ASP A 90 -17.81 -0.35 -11.50
N VAL A 91 -18.79 0.28 -12.14
CA VAL A 91 -18.58 1.59 -12.80
C VAL A 91 -18.11 2.64 -11.80
N THR A 92 -18.67 2.66 -10.59
CA THR A 92 -18.32 3.68 -9.59
C THR A 92 -16.89 3.50 -9.06
N THR A 93 -16.46 2.25 -8.91
CA THR A 93 -15.10 1.87 -8.51
C THR A 93 -14.11 2.17 -9.61
N ASP A 94 -14.44 1.87 -10.87
CA ASP A 94 -13.58 2.18 -12.01
C ASP A 94 -13.39 3.70 -12.17
N ASP A 95 -14.47 4.50 -12.07
CA ASP A 95 -14.39 5.96 -12.10
C ASP A 95 -13.54 6.54 -10.95
N TRP A 96 -13.62 5.94 -9.77
CA TRP A 96 -12.76 6.33 -8.65
C TRP A 96 -11.29 5.96 -8.87
N LEU A 97 -11.02 4.76 -9.41
CA LEU A 97 -9.67 4.31 -9.76
C LEU A 97 -9.05 5.16 -10.87
N ALA A 98 -9.84 5.55 -11.88
CA ALA A 98 -9.41 6.45 -12.94
C ALA A 98 -8.94 7.79 -12.37
N ARG A 99 -9.79 8.43 -11.54
CA ARG A 99 -9.43 9.69 -10.86
C ARG A 99 -8.22 9.54 -9.95
N TRP A 100 -8.06 8.40 -9.29
CA TRP A 100 -6.85 8.13 -8.52
C TRP A 100 -5.61 8.03 -9.40
N SER A 101 -5.69 7.32 -10.52
CA SER A 101 -4.54 7.11 -11.40
C SER A 101 -3.94 8.41 -11.96
N GLU A 102 -4.74 9.48 -12.00
CA GLU A 102 -4.35 10.82 -12.45
C GLU A 102 -3.99 11.77 -11.31
N ASP A 103 -4.15 11.37 -10.04
CA ASP A 103 -3.91 12.21 -8.88
C ASP A 103 -2.43 12.17 -8.43
N ASP A 104 -1.73 13.27 -8.68
CA ASP A 104 -0.32 13.46 -8.31
C ASP A 104 -0.12 13.96 -6.87
N GLN A 105 -1.18 14.43 -6.21
CA GLN A 105 -1.14 14.92 -4.82
C GLN A 105 -1.34 13.78 -3.82
N GLN A 106 -2.22 12.84 -4.14
CA GLN A 106 -2.61 11.75 -3.25
C GLN A 106 -2.40 10.37 -3.88
N VAL A 107 -1.15 10.09 -4.23
CA VAL A 107 -0.70 8.81 -4.80
C VAL A 107 -0.92 7.62 -3.84
N ARG A 108 -0.83 7.87 -2.53
CA ARG A 108 -0.95 6.85 -1.46
C ARG A 108 -2.30 6.98 -0.77
N ARG A 109 -3.06 5.89 -0.68
CA ARG A 109 -4.38 5.90 -0.03
C ARG A 109 -4.57 4.75 0.94
N THR A 110 -5.39 5.01 1.95
CA THR A 110 -5.83 4.00 2.91
C THR A 110 -7.18 3.49 2.47
N VAL A 111 -7.25 2.20 2.13
CA VAL A 111 -8.45 1.55 1.63
C VAL A 111 -8.83 0.45 2.61
N THR A 112 -10.10 0.42 3.03
CA THR A 112 -10.67 -0.71 3.76
C THR A 112 -11.37 -1.61 2.77
N ILE A 113 -10.98 -2.88 2.75
CA ILE A 113 -11.51 -3.91 1.86
C ILE A 113 -12.38 -4.82 2.71
N CYS A 114 -13.65 -4.93 2.32
CA CYS A 114 -14.66 -5.73 3.01
C CYS A 114 -15.12 -6.85 2.08
N ARG A 115 -15.04 -8.10 2.54
CA ARG A 115 -15.65 -9.24 1.85
C ARG A 115 -17.14 -9.30 2.20
N THR A 116 -18.02 -9.29 1.20
CA THR A 116 -19.46 -9.12 1.46
C THR A 116 -20.13 -10.35 2.07
N HIS A 117 -19.62 -11.55 1.80
CA HIS A 117 -20.20 -12.79 2.32
C HIS A 117 -20.13 -12.92 3.86
N ASP A 118 -19.00 -12.56 4.47
CA ASP A 118 -18.78 -12.77 5.91
C ASP A 118 -18.42 -11.48 6.67
N GLY A 119 -18.35 -10.35 5.98
CA GLY A 119 -18.04 -9.05 6.58
C GLY A 119 -16.61 -8.93 7.09
N THR A 120 -15.70 -9.85 6.72
CA THR A 120 -14.29 -9.72 7.08
C THR A 120 -13.67 -8.51 6.41
N LYS A 121 -12.87 -7.77 7.16
CA LYS A 121 -12.32 -6.48 6.73
C LYS A 121 -10.82 -6.40 6.95
N VAL A 122 -10.12 -5.80 6.00
CA VAL A 122 -8.70 -5.45 6.08
C VAL A 122 -8.54 -4.00 5.65
N THR A 123 -7.81 -3.21 6.44
CA THR A 123 -7.40 -1.86 6.06
C THR A 123 -5.96 -1.90 5.57
N ALA A 124 -5.76 -1.49 4.31
CA ALA A 124 -4.47 -1.47 3.66
C ALA A 124 -4.07 -0.05 3.27
N VAL A 125 -2.77 0.25 3.37
CA VAL A 125 -2.19 1.44 2.76
C VAL A 125 -1.54 1.02 1.46
N VAL A 126 -2.01 1.60 0.36
CA VAL A 126 -1.69 1.12 -0.98
C VAL A 126 -1.50 2.26 -1.97
N THR A 127 -0.83 1.94 -3.08
CA THR A 127 -0.61 2.83 -4.22
C THR A 127 -0.99 2.08 -5.50
N ILE A 128 -1.59 2.77 -6.47
CA ILE A 128 -1.86 2.17 -7.79
C ILE A 128 -0.52 1.83 -8.45
N ALA A 129 -0.34 0.56 -8.76
CA ALA A 129 0.84 0.05 -9.41
C ALA A 129 0.59 -0.27 -10.90
N SER A 130 -0.66 -0.54 -11.28
CA SER A 130 -1.10 -0.59 -12.67
C SER A 130 -2.59 -0.28 -12.76
N TYR A 131 -2.96 0.52 -13.75
CA TYR A 131 -4.34 0.82 -14.11
C TYR A 131 -4.40 1.13 -15.62
N GLY A 132 -5.47 0.72 -16.29
CA GLY A 132 -5.69 1.03 -17.71
C GLY A 132 -6.28 -0.10 -18.53
N ARG A 133 -6.65 0.23 -19.78
CA ARG A 133 -7.37 -0.69 -20.67
C ARG A 133 -6.56 -1.96 -20.95
N GLY A 134 -7.19 -3.12 -20.70
CA GLY A 134 -6.56 -4.42 -20.93
C GLY A 134 -5.49 -4.82 -19.91
N THR A 135 -5.29 -4.01 -18.87
CA THR A 135 -4.36 -4.29 -17.77
C THR A 135 -5.16 -4.54 -16.49
N ALA A 136 -4.76 -5.54 -15.71
CA ALA A 136 -5.38 -5.76 -14.41
C ALA A 136 -5.04 -4.61 -13.46
N THR A 137 -6.06 -4.08 -12.77
CA THR A 137 -5.85 -3.03 -11.76
C THR A 137 -5.13 -3.63 -10.56
N SER A 138 -3.88 -3.21 -10.34
CA SER A 138 -3.03 -3.70 -9.26
C SER A 138 -2.68 -2.58 -8.29
N LEU A 139 -2.78 -2.88 -7.00
CA LEU A 139 -2.40 -2.01 -5.90
C LEU A 139 -1.14 -2.57 -5.24
N ALA A 140 -0.06 -1.78 -5.17
CA ALA A 140 1.10 -2.12 -4.35
C ALA A 140 0.77 -1.90 -2.88
N VAL A 141 1.09 -2.88 -2.04
CA VAL A 141 0.73 -2.86 -0.61
C VAL A 141 1.93 -2.43 0.21
N GLU A 142 1.75 -1.41 1.04
CA GLU A 142 2.77 -0.95 1.97
C GLU A 142 2.54 -1.42 3.41
N SER A 143 1.28 -1.51 3.83
CA SER A 143 0.93 -2.03 5.15
C SER A 143 -0.50 -2.56 5.17
N VAL A 144 -0.77 -3.58 5.97
CA VAL A 144 -2.10 -4.13 6.23
C VAL A 144 -2.40 -4.17 7.72
N THR A 145 -3.65 -3.92 8.09
CA THR A 145 -4.13 -3.88 9.48
C THR A 145 -5.58 -4.31 9.57
N LEU A 146 -6.02 -4.77 10.74
CA LEU A 146 -7.44 -5.01 11.02
C LEU A 146 -8.13 -3.70 11.43
N PRO A 147 -9.42 -3.47 11.09
CA PRO A 147 -10.12 -2.19 11.31
C PRO A 147 -10.26 -1.71 12.76
N GLN A 148 -9.82 -2.49 13.75
CA GLN A 148 -9.95 -2.18 15.18
C GLN A 148 -8.67 -2.44 15.99
N ARG A 149 -7.60 -2.91 15.36
CA ARG A 149 -6.30 -2.90 16.03
C ARG A 149 -5.85 -1.46 16.07
N ARG A 150 -6.05 -0.82 17.24
CA ARG A 150 -5.45 0.45 17.61
C ARG A 150 -4.07 0.47 16.98
N ARG A 151 -3.84 1.44 16.07
CA ARG A 151 -2.54 1.77 15.50
C ARG A 151 -1.52 1.49 16.59
N ILE A 152 -0.56 0.60 16.35
CA ILE A 152 0.54 0.40 17.29
C ILE A 152 1.28 1.73 17.31
N VAL A 153 0.83 2.62 18.20
CA VAL A 153 1.57 3.79 18.61
C VAL A 153 2.71 3.17 19.38
N ARG A 154 3.85 2.98 18.71
CA ARG A 154 5.10 2.73 19.39
C ARG A 154 5.22 3.85 20.41
N SER A 155 5.01 3.52 21.68
CA SER A 155 5.14 4.46 22.80
C SER A 155 6.55 5.05 22.70
N GLY A 156 6.63 6.31 22.28
CA GLY A 156 7.90 6.95 21.92
C GLY A 156 7.81 7.92 20.74
N VAL A 157 6.80 7.78 19.86
CA VAL A 157 6.58 8.76 18.77
C VAL A 157 5.44 9.71 19.17
N HIS A 158 5.79 10.75 19.90
CA HIS A 158 4.86 11.85 20.17
C HIS A 158 4.75 12.73 18.92
N PRO A 159 3.52 13.10 18.49
CA PRO A 159 3.35 14.12 17.47
C PRO A 159 4.11 15.39 17.86
N LYS A 160 4.75 16.06 16.89
CA LYS A 160 5.49 17.30 17.16
C LYS A 160 4.63 18.33 17.90
N SER A 161 3.34 18.42 17.56
CA SER A 161 2.37 19.28 18.23
C SER A 161 2.20 18.96 19.73
N PHE A 162 2.28 17.69 20.11
CA PHE A 162 2.23 17.28 21.52
C PHE A 162 3.50 17.69 22.26
N LEU A 163 4.68 17.49 21.65
CA LEU A 163 5.95 17.92 22.24
C LEU A 163 6.02 19.44 22.37
N ASP A 164 5.59 20.17 21.35
CA ASP A 164 5.56 21.63 21.36
C ASP A 164 4.61 22.16 22.45
N ALA A 165 3.46 21.52 22.67
CA ALA A 165 2.54 21.86 23.75
C ALA A 165 3.16 21.59 25.14
N VAL A 166 3.83 20.45 25.32
CA VAL A 166 4.53 20.12 26.57
C VAL A 166 5.68 21.09 26.85
N LEU A 167 6.51 21.39 25.84
CA LEU A 167 7.62 22.34 25.97
C LEU A 167 7.14 23.77 26.26
N SER A 168 6.03 24.18 25.64
CA SER A 168 5.41 25.49 25.91
C SER A 168 4.94 25.58 27.36
N ARG A 169 4.34 24.52 27.90
CA ARG A 169 3.90 24.46 29.30
C ARG A 169 5.06 24.55 30.29
N VAL A 170 6.16 23.84 30.01
CA VAL A 170 7.39 23.91 30.84
C VAL A 170 7.97 25.31 30.82
N ARG A 171 8.08 25.95 29.64
CA ARG A 171 8.56 27.35 29.54
C ARG A 171 7.70 28.31 30.35
N SER A 172 6.38 28.22 30.25
CA SER A 172 5.46 29.09 31.00
C SER A 172 5.57 28.91 32.52
N GLN A 173 5.85 27.69 32.99
CA GLN A 173 6.06 27.40 34.42
C GLN A 173 7.43 27.86 34.92
N SER A 174 8.48 27.80 34.08
CA SER A 174 9.79 28.33 34.43
C SER A 174 9.78 29.86 34.60
N THR A 175 8.99 30.58 33.80
CA THR A 175 8.88 32.04 33.92
C THR A 175 8.06 32.50 35.13
N SER A 176 7.15 31.67 35.62
CA SER A 176 6.31 31.98 36.79
C SER A 176 6.95 31.55 38.13
N GLY A 177 7.93 30.64 38.12
CA GLY A 177 8.69 30.25 39.30
C GLY A 177 9.81 31.20 39.73
N GLN A 178 10.24 32.14 38.86
CA GLN A 178 11.32 33.08 39.18
C GLN A 178 10.84 34.40 39.83
N VAL A 179 9.53 34.65 39.90
CA VAL A 179 8.98 35.88 40.53
C VAL A 179 8.73 35.71 42.04
N ALA A 180 8.77 34.48 42.57
CA ALA A 180 8.51 34.19 43.98
C ALA A 180 9.76 34.06 44.88
N ALA A 181 10.94 34.40 44.38
CA ALA A 181 12.21 34.31 45.13
C ALA A 181 12.87 35.69 45.39
N SER A 182 12.04 36.73 45.55
CA SER A 182 12.50 38.05 46.04
C SER A 182 11.39 38.69 46.87
N LEU A 183 11.21 38.16 48.09
CA LEU A 183 10.57 38.85 49.20
C LEU A 183 11.42 38.50 50.43
N GLU A 184 12.31 39.43 50.80
CA GLU A 184 13.11 39.39 52.02
C GLU A 184 12.23 39.13 53.25
N PRO A 185 12.65 38.26 54.19
CA PRO A 185 12.14 38.29 55.54
C PRO A 185 12.71 39.51 56.26
N GLN A 186 11.87 40.49 56.61
CA GLN A 186 12.25 41.53 57.58
C GLN A 186 12.36 40.88 58.97
N ASP A 187 13.56 40.90 59.54
CA ASP A 187 13.82 40.55 60.94
C ASP A 187 13.10 41.55 61.87
N PRO A 188 12.40 41.08 62.93
CA PRO A 188 11.89 41.96 63.96
C PRO A 188 13.00 42.34 64.96
N SER A 189 13.26 43.65 65.09
CA SER A 189 14.12 44.24 66.12
C SER A 189 13.66 43.85 67.54
N PRO A 190 14.59 43.52 68.47
CA PRO A 190 14.27 43.39 69.89
C PRO A 190 14.24 44.77 70.56
N SER A 191 13.12 45.11 71.19
CA SER A 191 13.04 46.24 72.13
C SER A 191 13.70 45.87 73.46
N ALA A 192 14.55 46.76 73.95
CA ALA A 192 15.09 46.77 75.32
C ALA A 192 14.09 47.39 76.31
#